data_AF-A0A9E8CZF1-F1
#
_entry.id   AF-A0A9E8CZF1-F1
#
_cell.length_a   1.000
_cell.length_b   1.000
_cell.length_c   1.000
_cell.angle_alpha   90.00
_cell.angle_beta   90.00
_cell.angle_gamma   90.00
#
_symmetry.space_group_name_H-M   'P 1'
#
loop_
_entity.id
_entity.type
_entity.pdbx_description
1 polymer ?
#
loop_
_entity_poly.entity_id
_entity_poly.type
_entity_poly.pdbx_seq_one_letter_code
_entity_poly.pdbx_strand_id
1 'polypeptide(L)'
;MFLLYEYESFWAFLIISSGIPILAFLISGVLGPVRKGPEKLSSYESGIEPMGDAWLQFRIRYYMFALVFDVETVFLYPWAMSFDWGYLYL
;
A
#
# COMPACT_ATOMS: atom_id res chain seq x y z
N MET A 1 -17.93 2.22 -25.13
CA MET A 1 -18.01 0.74 -25.23
C MET A 1 -16.86 0.17 -24.40
N PHE A 2 -17.13 -0.43 -23.23
CA PHE A 2 -16.07 -1.01 -22.39
C PHE A 2 -15.58 -2.32 -23.01
N LEU A 3 -14.30 -2.38 -23.41
CA LEU A 3 -13.66 -3.59 -23.92
C LEU A 3 -13.05 -4.34 -22.73
N LEU A 4 -13.82 -5.26 -22.15
CA LEU A 4 -13.41 -6.07 -20.98
C LEU A 4 -12.11 -6.87 -21.23
N TYR A 5 -11.79 -7.16 -22.49
CA TYR A 5 -10.60 -7.89 -22.90
C TYR A 5 -9.28 -7.23 -22.45
N GLU A 6 -9.23 -5.90 -22.34
CA GLU A 6 -8.02 -5.20 -21.88
C GLU A 6 -7.78 -5.36 -20.37
N TYR A 7 -8.83 -5.64 -19.60
CA TYR A 7 -8.76 -5.86 -18.15
C TYR A 7 -8.34 -7.30 -17.77
N GLU A 8 -8.41 -8.25 -18.70
CA GLU A 8 -7.96 -9.63 -18.46
C GLU A 8 -6.47 -9.68 -18.08
N SER A 9 -5.65 -8.90 -18.77
CA SER A 9 -4.22 -8.75 -18.47
C SER A 9 -3.98 -8.13 -17.09
N PHE A 10 -4.83 -7.18 -16.68
CA PHE A 10 -4.75 -6.57 -15.35
C PHE A 10 -5.03 -7.60 -14.25
N TRP A 11 -6.09 -8.38 -14.37
CA TRP A 11 -6.44 -9.41 -13.39
C TRP A 11 -5.39 -10.52 -13.32
N ALA A 12 -4.88 -10.97 -14.46
CA ALA A 12 -3.80 -11.94 -14.53
C ALA A 12 -2.54 -11.42 -13.81
N PHE A 13 -2.16 -10.17 -14.07
CA PHE A 13 -1.02 -9.54 -13.39
C PHE A 13 -1.24 -9.40 -11.88
N LEU A 14 -2.43 -8.98 -11.45
CA LEU A 14 -2.77 -8.81 -10.04
C LEU A 14 -2.68 -10.13 -9.26
N ILE A 15 -3.18 -11.22 -9.86
CA ILE A 15 -3.11 -12.57 -9.26
C ILE A 15 -1.65 -13.04 -9.15
N ILE A 16 -0.87 -12.92 -10.24
CA ILE A 16 0.52 -13.37 -10.25
C ILE A 16 1.35 -12.55 -9.24
N SER A 17 1.25 -11.22 -9.30
CA SER A 17 2.02 -10.32 -8.43
C SER A 17 1.69 -10.48 -6.95
N SER A 18 0.42 -10.72 -6.60
CA SER A 18 0.01 -11.01 -5.22
C SER A 18 0.36 -12.44 -4.80
N GLY A 19 0.34 -13.39 -5.72
CA GLY A 19 0.66 -14.79 -5.47
C GLY A 19 2.12 -15.01 -5.09
N ILE A 20 3.04 -14.29 -5.72
CA ILE A 20 4.49 -14.39 -5.44
C ILE A 20 4.84 -14.16 -3.96
N PRO A 21 4.48 -13.03 -3.30
CA PRO A 21 4.80 -12.82 -1.89
C PRO A 21 4.10 -13.81 -0.98
N ILE A 22 2.86 -14.21 -1.29
CA ILE A 22 2.14 -15.23 -0.52
C ILE A 22 2.90 -16.55 -0.55
N LEU A 23 3.30 -17.01 -1.74
CA LEU A 23 4.09 -18.23 -1.90
C LEU A 23 5.45 -18.12 -1.21
N ALA A 24 6.12 -16.96 -1.31
CA ALA A 24 7.39 -16.74 -0.63
C ALA A 24 7.26 -16.86 0.90
N PHE A 25 6.21 -16.27 1.50
CA PHE A 25 5.95 -16.40 2.93
C PHE A 25 5.57 -17.83 3.33
N LEU A 26 4.78 -18.54 2.51
CA LEU A 26 4.43 -19.94 2.76
C LEU A 26 5.66 -20.85 2.73
N ILE A 27 6.50 -20.72 1.71
CA ILE A 27 7.74 -21.48 1.57
C ILE A 27 8.67 -21.18 2.76
N SER A 28 8.83 -19.90 3.11
CA SER A 28 9.64 -19.49 4.26
C SER A 28 9.13 -20.08 5.58
N GLY A 29 7.81 -20.08 5.78
CA GLY A 29 7.18 -20.63 6.99
C GLY A 29 7.29 -22.15 7.10
N VAL A 30 7.34 -22.88 5.98
CA VAL A 30 7.46 -24.35 5.95
C VAL A 30 8.92 -24.82 6.02
N LEU A 31 9.84 -24.17 5.29
CA LEU A 31 11.24 -24.59 5.22
C LEU A 31 12.12 -23.99 6.33
N GLY A 32 11.74 -22.83 6.87
CA GLY A 32 12.54 -22.12 7.87
C GLY A 32 12.47 -22.76 9.26
N PRO A 33 13.56 -22.77 10.05
CA PRO A 33 13.52 -23.24 11.42
C PRO A 33 12.68 -22.30 12.30
N VAL A 34 11.54 -22.80 12.77
CA VAL A 34 10.64 -22.04 13.65
C VAL A 34 11.02 -22.26 15.11
N ARG A 35 11.91 -21.42 15.65
CA ARG A 35 12.13 -21.33 17.10
C ARG A 35 11.14 -20.34 17.70
N LYS A 36 10.27 -20.81 18.58
CA LYS A 36 9.37 -19.99 19.41
C LYS A 36 9.94 -19.95 20.82
N GLY A 37 10.44 -18.78 21.24
CA GLY A 37 10.93 -18.54 22.59
C GLY A 37 10.32 -17.24 23.12
N PRO A 38 10.15 -17.10 24.44
CA PRO A 38 9.52 -15.93 25.04
C PRO A 38 10.20 -14.62 24.61
N GLU A 39 11.53 -14.60 24.62
CA GLU A 39 12.34 -13.44 24.20
C GLU A 39 12.22 -13.08 22.71
N LYS A 40 11.93 -14.06 21.84
CA LYS A 40 11.75 -13.79 20.40
C LYS A 40 10.35 -13.24 20.10
N LEU A 41 9.40 -13.46 21.01
CA LEU A 41 8.02 -13.04 20.89
C LEU A 41 7.73 -11.77 21.71
N SER A 42 8.68 -11.29 22.51
CA SER A 42 8.59 -10.01 23.19
C SER A 42 8.92 -8.85 22.22
N SER A 43 8.37 -7.67 22.52
CA SER A 43 8.73 -6.45 21.82
C SER A 43 10.20 -6.11 22.06
N TYR A 44 10.89 -5.66 21.02
CA TYR A 44 12.29 -5.24 21.13
C TYR A 44 12.39 -3.91 21.88
N GLU A 45 13.10 -3.90 23.01
CA GLU A 45 13.40 -2.71 23.82
C GLU A 45 14.86 -2.77 24.31
N SER A 46 15.81 -2.99 23.38
CA SER A 46 17.27 -3.03 23.66
C SER A 46 17.71 -3.97 24.81
N GLY A 47 16.93 -5.02 25.11
CA GLY A 47 17.20 -5.99 26.17
C GLY A 47 16.65 -5.62 27.55
N ILE A 48 15.80 -4.58 27.63
CA ILE A 48 15.10 -4.16 28.84
C ILE A 48 13.62 -4.55 28.72
N GLU A 49 12.95 -4.80 29.84
CA GLU A 49 11.50 -5.00 29.82
C GLU A 49 10.80 -3.69 29.43
N PRO A 50 9.87 -3.71 28.46
CA PRO A 50 9.14 -2.52 28.06
C PRO A 50 8.36 -1.98 29.26
N MET A 51 8.69 -0.77 29.68
CA MET A 51 8.03 -0.12 30.81
C MET A 51 7.04 0.93 30.32
N GLY A 52 5.86 0.92 30.93
CA GLY A 52 4.83 1.91 30.71
C GLY A 52 3.91 1.59 29.53
N ASP A 53 3.15 2.62 29.17
CA ASP A 53 2.01 2.54 28.29
C ASP A 53 2.43 3.03 26.89
N ALA A 54 2.16 2.26 25.83
CA ALA A 54 2.56 2.59 24.45
C ALA A 54 1.71 3.73 23.82
N TRP A 55 1.14 4.60 24.65
CA TRP A 55 0.28 5.69 24.23
C TRP A 55 1.12 6.84 23.70
N LEU A 56 1.21 6.92 22.38
CA LEU A 56 1.77 8.07 21.70
C LEU A 56 0.67 9.11 21.44
N GLN A 57 0.97 10.38 21.74
CA GLN A 57 0.14 11.49 21.28
C GLN A 57 0.22 11.62 19.76
N PHE A 58 -0.77 11.07 19.06
CA PHE A 58 -0.87 11.23 17.62
C PHE A 58 -1.21 12.69 17.28
N ARG A 59 -0.29 13.36 16.59
CA ARG A 59 -0.43 14.79 16.31
C ARG A 59 -1.38 15.00 15.13
N ILE A 60 -2.28 15.97 15.25
CA ILE A 60 -3.28 16.32 14.20
C ILE A 60 -2.66 16.62 12.84
N ARG A 61 -1.38 17.05 12.80
CA ARG A 61 -0.65 17.31 11.55
C ARG A 61 -0.64 16.13 10.58
N TYR A 62 -0.58 14.89 11.06
CA TYR A 62 -0.60 13.71 10.18
C TYR A 62 -1.94 13.57 9.44
N TYR A 63 -3.04 13.93 10.10
CA TYR A 63 -4.37 13.97 9.50
C TYR A 63 -4.49 15.10 8.47
N MET A 64 -3.97 16.29 8.79
CA MET A 64 -4.00 17.44 7.86
C MET A 64 -3.28 17.14 6.54
N PHE A 65 -2.16 16.42 6.56
CA PHE A 65 -1.45 16.04 5.33
C PHE A 65 -2.24 15.07 4.43
N ALA A 66 -3.04 14.18 5.02
CA ALA A 66 -3.73 13.14 4.27
C ALA A 66 -4.94 13.66 3.46
N LEU A 67 -5.50 14.82 3.81
CA LEU A 67 -6.79 15.28 3.26
C LEU A 67 -6.71 16.11 1.97
N VAL A 68 -5.65 16.89 1.79
CA VAL A 68 -5.76 18.09 0.93
C VAL A 68 -5.73 17.79 -0.57
N PHE A 69 -4.99 16.78 -1.01
CA PHE A 69 -4.58 16.72 -2.42
C PHE A 69 -5.36 15.73 -3.30
N ASP A 70 -6.08 14.77 -2.72
CA ASP A 70 -6.68 13.69 -3.51
C ASP A 70 -7.93 14.18 -4.29
N VAL A 71 -8.84 14.87 -3.59
CA VAL A 71 -10.12 15.31 -4.16
C VAL A 71 -9.94 16.36 -5.27
N GLU A 72 -8.96 17.26 -5.15
CA GLU A 72 -8.70 18.29 -6.17
C GLU A 72 -8.33 17.67 -7.52
N THR A 73 -7.51 16.61 -7.51
CA THR A 73 -7.07 15.95 -8.75
C THR A 73 -8.22 15.30 -9.51
N VAL A 74 -9.20 14.71 -8.81
CA VAL A 74 -10.39 14.11 -9.42
C VAL A 74 -11.17 15.12 -10.28
N PHE A 75 -11.21 16.40 -9.87
CA PHE A 75 -11.85 17.46 -10.66
C PHE A 75 -10.97 18.00 -11.79
N LEU A 76 -9.65 17.97 -11.63
CA LEU A 76 -8.70 18.38 -12.67
C LEU A 76 -8.62 17.38 -13.83
N TYR A 77 -8.80 16.07 -13.58
CA TYR A 77 -8.70 15.04 -14.63
C TYR A 77 -9.70 15.24 -15.79
N PRO A 78 -11.01 15.44 -15.58
CA PRO A 78 -11.95 15.69 -16.68
C PRO A 78 -11.64 16.98 -17.44
N TRP A 79 -11.25 18.04 -16.74
CA TRP A 79 -10.83 19.30 -17.36
C TRP A 79 -9.61 19.08 -18.25
N ALA A 80 -8.56 18.43 -17.74
CA ALA A 80 -7.33 18.14 -18.49
C ALA A 80 -7.58 17.26 -19.72
N MET A 81 -8.45 16.25 -19.61
CA MET A 81 -8.82 15.37 -20.72
C MET A 81 -9.67 16.06 -21.79
N SER A 82 -10.32 17.17 -21.47
CA SER A 82 -11.15 17.94 -22.41
C SER A 82 -10.36 18.91 -23.31
N PHE A 83 -9.08 19.16 -23.00
CA PHE A 83 -8.20 19.93 -23.90
C PHE A 83 -7.69 19.03 -25.02
N ASP A 84 -8.29 19.18 -26.20
CA ASP A 84 -7.69 18.67 -27.42
C ASP A 84 -6.56 19.62 -27.84
N TRP A 85 -5.32 19.14 -27.79
CA TRP A 85 -4.13 19.92 -28.16
C TRP A 85 -4.10 20.25 -29.67
N GLY A 86 -5.04 19.73 -30.47
CA GLY A 86 -5.22 20.04 -31.88
C GLY A 86 -5.68 21.46 -32.22
N TYR A 87 -6.22 22.23 -31.25
CA TYR A 87 -6.64 23.61 -31.48
C TYR A 87 -5.51 24.66 -31.42
N LEU A 88 -4.28 24.26 -31.06
CA LEU A 88 -3.11 25.14 -31.03
C LEU A 88 -2.30 25.13 -32.34
N TYR A 89 -2.72 24.34 -33.33
CA TYR A 89 -2.06 24.23 -34.65
C TYR A 89 -2.97 24.60 -35.84
N LEU A 90 -4.07 25.31 -35.58
CA LEU A 90 -4.87 26.06 -36.55
C LEU A 90 -5.02 27.51 -36.05
#